data_AF-E4ZDA5-F1
#
_entry.id   AF-E4ZDA5-F1
#
_cell.length_a   1.000
_cell.length_b   1.000
_cell.length_c   1.000
_cell.angle_alpha   90.00
_cell.angle_beta   90.00
_cell.angle_gamma   90.00
#
_symmetry.space_group_name_H-M   'P 1'
#
loop_
_entity.id
_entity.type
_entity.pdbx_description
1 polymer ?
#
loop_
_entity_poly.entity_id
_entity_poly.type
_entity_poly.pdbx_seq_one_letter_code
_entity_poly.pdbx_strand_id
1 'polypeptide(L)'
;MKINTNNIQCNKIPFPHAFSKNFLDGQQAKDILEWLEIAPWHLTVTDFYSQYEFLLDIQNVPKNLQFLISDETKQRLKNLMENLFSCRLKDTVEIVAHRLLDNQIIKIHNDYIEEADFEAESHRLLIQLNHGWSADNGGYLMIFNSKNPQDIANIILPEHRSMFAFEISKESHHAVSKIYSGCRYTLIFNFYRII
;
A
#
# COMPACT_ATOMS: atom_id res chain seq x y z
N MET A 1 4.19 -0.76 15.91
CA MET A 1 2.87 -0.39 15.35
C MET A 1 1.82 -1.37 15.86
N LYS A 2 0.64 -0.89 16.27
CA LYS A 2 -0.45 -1.72 16.80
C LYS A 2 -1.40 -2.10 15.67
N ILE A 3 -1.47 -3.39 15.36
CA ILE A 3 -2.25 -3.93 14.24
C ILE A 3 -3.24 -5.00 14.73
N ASN A 4 -4.34 -5.14 14.01
CA ASN A 4 -5.37 -6.17 14.20
C ASN A 4 -5.35 -7.15 13.03
N THR A 5 -5.06 -8.41 13.31
CA THR A 5 -4.95 -9.48 12.32
C THR A 5 -6.14 -10.43 12.29
N ASN A 6 -7.16 -10.23 13.12
CA ASN A 6 -8.25 -11.20 13.31
C ASN A 6 -9.17 -11.36 12.09
N ASN A 7 -9.22 -10.35 11.20
CA ASN A 7 -10.15 -10.30 10.07
C ASN A 7 -9.45 -10.20 8.72
N ILE A 8 -8.21 -10.69 8.61
CA ILE A 8 -7.51 -10.71 7.34
C ILE A 8 -8.13 -11.78 6.44
N GLN A 9 -8.57 -11.37 5.26
CA GLN A 9 -9.06 -12.25 4.21
C GLN A 9 -7.94 -12.46 3.20
N CYS A 10 -7.60 -13.72 2.92
CA CYS A 10 -6.56 -14.09 1.97
C CYS A 10 -7.18 -14.74 0.73
N ASN A 11 -6.72 -14.31 -0.44
CA ASN A 11 -7.15 -14.83 -1.74
C ASN A 11 -5.93 -15.27 -2.53
N LYS A 12 -6.09 -16.30 -3.35
CA LYS A 12 -5.05 -16.78 -4.29
C LYS A 12 -5.29 -16.35 -5.73
N ILE A 13 -6.52 -15.94 -6.06
CA ILE A 13 -6.98 -15.61 -7.40
C ILE A 13 -7.46 -14.14 -7.37
N PRO A 14 -7.13 -13.31 -8.37
CA PRO A 14 -6.32 -13.62 -9.57
C PRO A 14 -4.82 -13.81 -9.30
N PHE A 15 -4.34 -13.29 -8.17
CA PHE A 15 -2.99 -13.50 -7.65
C PHE A 15 -3.03 -13.51 -6.12
N PRO A 16 -1.97 -13.98 -5.42
CA PRO A 16 -1.91 -13.94 -3.97
C PRO A 16 -2.05 -12.53 -3.43
N HIS A 17 -3.13 -12.28 -2.70
CA HIS A 17 -3.38 -11.01 -2.02
C HIS A 17 -4.19 -11.21 -0.75
N ALA A 18 -4.12 -10.23 0.15
CA ALA A 18 -4.86 -10.20 1.39
C ALA A 18 -5.43 -8.81 1.62
N PHE A 19 -6.57 -8.74 2.29
CA PHE A 19 -7.14 -7.47 2.73
C PHE A 19 -7.74 -7.57 4.12
N SER A 20 -7.79 -6.45 4.83
CA SER A 20 -8.40 -6.37 6.15
C SER A 20 -8.98 -4.99 6.40
N LYS A 21 -10.14 -4.95 7.06
CA LYS A 21 -10.72 -3.72 7.61
C LYS A 21 -10.24 -3.53 9.04
N ASN A 22 -10.14 -2.27 9.48
CA ASN A 22 -9.73 -1.93 10.85
C ASN A 22 -8.37 -2.55 11.24
N PHE A 23 -7.45 -2.66 10.29
CA PHE A 23 -6.13 -3.25 10.47
C PHE A 23 -5.25 -2.43 11.42
N LEU A 24 -5.25 -1.10 11.28
CA LEU A 24 -4.47 -0.21 12.13
C LEU A 24 -5.31 0.26 13.33
N ASP A 25 -4.65 0.39 14.49
CA ASP A 25 -5.20 1.02 15.69
C ASP A 25 -5.77 2.42 15.40
N GLY A 26 -6.93 2.74 15.98
CA GLY A 26 -7.65 3.97 15.68
C GLY A 26 -6.91 5.24 16.07
N GLN A 27 -6.22 5.25 17.21
CA GLN A 27 -5.45 6.42 17.64
C GLN A 27 -4.21 6.58 16.79
N GLN A 28 -3.48 5.49 16.52
CA GLN A 28 -2.29 5.58 15.65
C GLN A 28 -2.66 6.03 14.24
N ALA A 29 -3.75 5.52 13.67
CA ALA A 29 -4.20 5.92 12.34
C ALA A 29 -4.57 7.41 12.26
N LYS A 30 -5.19 7.94 13.32
CA LYS A 30 -5.48 9.36 13.44
C LYS A 30 -4.18 10.18 13.48
N ASP A 31 -3.25 9.85 14.37
CA ASP A 31 -1.99 10.59 14.54
C ASP A 31 -1.15 10.60 13.24
N ILE A 32 -1.16 9.47 12.51
CA ILE A 32 -0.45 9.36 11.23
C ILE A 32 -1.15 10.20 10.16
N LEU A 33 -2.49 10.15 10.08
CA LEU A 33 -3.25 10.93 9.10
C LEU A 33 -3.02 12.43 9.29
N GLU A 34 -3.10 12.94 10.52
CA GLU A 34 -2.84 14.35 10.84
C GLU A 34 -1.44 14.79 10.39
N TRP A 35 -0.43 13.91 10.53
CA TRP A 35 0.91 14.18 10.01
C TRP A 35 0.98 14.14 8.48
N LEU A 36 0.35 13.15 7.83
CA LEU A 36 0.36 13.01 6.37
C LEU A 36 -0.27 14.22 5.66
N GLU A 37 -1.20 14.93 6.30
CA GLU A 37 -1.77 16.17 5.76
C GLU A 37 -0.73 17.29 5.56
N ILE A 38 0.31 17.31 6.39
CA ILE A 38 1.36 18.36 6.41
C ILE A 38 2.76 17.84 6.01
N ALA A 39 2.86 16.58 5.60
CA ALA A 39 4.11 15.92 5.27
C ALA A 39 4.83 16.54 4.03
N PRO A 40 6.15 16.32 3.86
CA PRO A 40 6.93 16.92 2.79
C PRO A 40 6.72 16.19 1.45
N TRP A 41 5.57 16.42 0.83
CA TRP A 41 5.17 15.77 -0.42
C TRP A 41 5.98 16.25 -1.64
N HIS A 42 6.44 15.31 -2.45
CA HIS A 42 7.06 15.60 -3.76
C HIS A 42 6.21 15.00 -4.89
N LEU A 43 5.98 15.76 -5.97
CA LEU A 43 5.20 15.28 -7.11
C LEU A 43 6.08 14.42 -8.02
N THR A 44 5.67 13.18 -8.26
CA THR A 44 6.23 12.28 -9.26
C THR A 44 5.25 12.10 -10.41
N VAL A 45 5.76 12.16 -11.63
CA VAL A 45 4.98 11.99 -12.87
C VAL A 45 5.68 10.97 -13.75
N THR A 46 4.93 9.96 -14.18
CA THR A 46 5.36 8.91 -15.10
C THR A 46 4.33 8.72 -16.21
N ASP A 47 4.57 7.81 -17.14
CA ASP A 47 3.65 7.51 -18.23
C ASP A 47 2.31 6.89 -17.76
N PHE A 48 2.31 6.26 -16.58
CA PHE A 48 1.18 5.52 -16.06
C PHE A 48 0.57 6.06 -14.75
N TYR A 49 1.24 7.02 -14.09
CA TYR A 49 0.67 7.73 -12.94
C TYR A 49 1.21 9.15 -12.76
N SER A 50 0.46 9.94 -12.00
CA SER A 50 0.96 11.13 -11.31
C SER A 50 0.50 11.05 -9.87
N GLN A 51 1.43 11.14 -8.92
CA GLN A 51 1.13 11.07 -7.50
C GLN A 51 2.14 11.88 -6.70
N TYR A 52 1.78 12.25 -5.48
CA TYR A 52 2.74 12.78 -4.52
C TYR A 52 3.32 11.64 -3.69
N GLU A 53 4.61 11.64 -3.45
CA GLU A 53 5.29 10.61 -2.67
C GLU A 53 6.49 11.15 -1.91
N PHE A 54 6.90 10.41 -0.87
CA PHE A 54 8.20 10.55 -0.22
C PHE A 54 8.54 9.27 0.55
N LEU A 55 9.85 9.00 0.68
CA LEU A 55 10.38 7.93 1.52
C LEU A 55 10.34 8.35 2.98
N LEU A 56 9.93 7.45 3.88
CA LEU A 56 9.94 7.71 5.31
C LEU A 56 11.33 7.43 5.89
N ASP A 57 11.86 8.39 6.62
CA ASP A 57 13.12 8.24 7.35
C ASP A 57 13.11 8.97 8.70
N ILE A 58 14.19 8.79 9.46
CA ILE A 58 14.31 9.38 10.79
C ILE A 58 14.29 10.92 10.80
N GLN A 59 14.61 11.57 9.67
CA GLN A 59 14.69 13.02 9.54
C GLN A 59 13.32 13.63 9.25
N ASN A 60 12.47 12.93 8.50
CA ASN A 60 11.15 13.44 8.10
C ASN A 60 9.97 12.89 8.94
N VAL A 61 10.15 11.78 9.66
CA VAL A 61 9.11 11.23 10.55
C VAL A 61 9.17 11.88 11.95
N PRO A 62 8.07 12.51 12.43
CA PRO A 62 7.99 13.08 13.77
C PRO A 62 8.32 12.08 14.87
N LYS A 63 8.94 12.53 15.98
CA LYS A 63 9.37 11.67 17.09
C LYS A 63 8.27 10.75 17.62
N ASN A 64 7.05 11.25 17.76
CA ASN A 64 5.89 10.48 18.22
C ASN A 64 5.43 9.39 17.22
N LEU A 65 5.84 9.48 15.96
CA LEU A 65 5.52 8.54 14.88
C LEU A 65 6.71 7.66 14.46
N GLN A 66 7.89 7.81 15.08
CA GLN A 66 9.07 7.01 14.75
C GLN A 66 8.88 5.50 14.94
N PHE A 67 7.85 5.08 15.68
CA PHE A 67 7.46 3.66 15.72
C PHE A 67 7.16 3.10 14.32
N LEU A 68 6.77 3.91 13.33
CA LEU A 68 6.53 3.47 11.95
C LEU A 68 7.78 2.86 11.31
N ILE A 69 8.93 3.47 11.55
CA ILE A 69 10.21 3.11 10.92
C ILE A 69 11.10 2.25 11.85
N SER A 70 10.61 1.94 13.05
CA SER A 70 11.31 1.10 14.03
C SER A 70 11.47 -0.35 13.57
N ASP A 71 12.56 -0.98 14.01
CA ASP A 71 12.83 -2.40 13.72
C ASP A 71 11.73 -3.32 14.24
N GLU A 72 11.10 -2.96 15.38
CA GLU A 72 9.96 -3.73 15.92
C GLU A 72 8.78 -3.75 14.93
N THR A 73 8.43 -2.60 14.33
CA THR A 73 7.37 -2.54 13.32
C THR A 73 7.76 -3.28 12.05
N LYS A 74 8.98 -3.08 11.56
CA LYS A 74 9.48 -3.76 10.36
C LYS A 74 9.45 -5.29 10.53
N GLN A 75 9.99 -5.81 11.64
CA GLN A 75 9.98 -7.23 11.95
C GLN A 75 8.55 -7.78 12.11
N ARG A 76 7.68 -7.04 12.81
CA ARG A 76 6.27 -7.44 13.00
C ARG A 76 5.54 -7.58 11.66
N LEU A 77 5.70 -6.61 10.77
CA LEU A 77 5.07 -6.64 9.45
C LEU A 77 5.72 -7.67 8.53
N LYS A 78 7.04 -7.84 8.57
CA LYS A 78 7.74 -8.91 7.87
C LYS A 78 7.15 -10.27 8.25
N ASN A 79 7.08 -10.58 9.54
CA ASN A 79 6.53 -11.85 10.03
C ASN A 79 5.07 -12.05 9.57
N LEU A 80 4.27 -10.98 9.57
CA LEU A 80 2.92 -11.02 9.03
C LEU A 80 2.93 -11.41 7.55
N MET A 81 3.72 -10.73 6.72
CA MET A 81 3.81 -10.97 5.28
C MET A 81 4.33 -12.38 4.97
N GLU A 82 5.38 -12.86 5.65
CA GLU A 82 5.88 -14.23 5.51
C GLU A 82 4.79 -15.27 5.79
N ASN A 83 3.95 -15.04 6.80
CA ASN A 83 2.84 -15.93 7.13
C ASN A 83 1.71 -15.86 6.08
N LEU A 84 1.34 -14.66 5.63
CA LEU A 84 0.27 -14.48 4.64
C LEU A 84 0.59 -15.14 3.30
N PHE A 85 1.85 -15.06 2.87
CA PHE A 85 2.30 -15.52 1.56
C PHE A 85 3.14 -16.80 1.61
N SER A 86 3.32 -17.39 2.79
CA SER A 86 4.13 -18.60 3.00
C SER A 86 5.53 -18.49 2.35
N CYS A 87 6.22 -17.37 2.60
CA CYS A 87 7.49 -17.03 1.98
C CYS A 87 8.54 -16.59 3.00
N ARG A 88 9.75 -16.26 2.53
CA ARG A 88 10.83 -15.68 3.34
C ARG A 88 11.26 -14.33 2.76
N LEU A 89 11.41 -13.35 3.65
CA LEU A 89 11.68 -11.95 3.30
C LEU A 89 12.96 -11.45 3.99
N LYS A 90 13.68 -10.56 3.34
CA LYS A 90 14.83 -9.85 3.93
C LYS A 90 14.37 -8.97 5.10
N ASP A 91 15.30 -8.60 5.97
CA ASP A 91 15.02 -7.69 7.09
C ASP A 91 14.82 -6.24 6.63
N THR A 92 15.28 -5.92 5.41
CA THR A 92 15.04 -4.63 4.76
C THR A 92 13.56 -4.46 4.46
N VAL A 93 12.98 -3.37 4.98
CA VAL A 93 11.63 -2.91 4.65
C VAL A 93 11.72 -1.42 4.33
N GLU A 94 11.38 -1.06 3.11
CA GLU A 94 11.26 0.33 2.70
C GLU A 94 9.83 0.82 2.95
N ILE A 95 9.70 2.07 3.38
CA ILE A 95 8.42 2.67 3.73
C ILE A 95 8.23 3.94 2.92
N VAL A 96 7.16 4.00 2.15
CA VAL A 96 6.82 5.12 1.26
C VAL A 96 5.43 5.61 1.63
N ALA A 97 5.23 6.92 1.64
CA ALA A 97 3.88 7.49 1.70
C ALA A 97 3.48 7.99 0.31
N HIS A 98 2.26 7.68 -0.11
CA HIS A 98 1.64 8.20 -1.34
C HIS A 98 0.45 9.10 -1.00
N ARG A 99 0.24 10.15 -1.80
CA ARG A 99 -0.94 11.01 -1.79
C ARG A 99 -1.43 11.23 -3.22
N LEU A 100 -2.71 10.93 -3.44
CA LEU A 100 -3.41 11.22 -4.68
C LEU A 100 -4.46 12.31 -4.44
N LEU A 101 -4.53 13.27 -5.36
CA LEU A 101 -5.46 14.39 -5.40
C LEU A 101 -6.46 14.21 -6.54
N ASP A 102 -7.44 15.11 -6.60
CA ASP A 102 -8.44 15.19 -7.67
C ASP A 102 -7.83 15.04 -9.07
N ASN A 103 -8.50 14.23 -9.89
CA ASN A 103 -8.11 13.83 -11.24
C ASN A 103 -6.90 12.91 -11.38
N GLN A 104 -6.15 12.63 -10.31
CA GLN A 104 -5.07 11.65 -10.38
C GLN A 104 -5.61 10.21 -10.49
N ILE A 105 -4.87 9.38 -11.20
CA ILE A 105 -5.18 7.97 -11.51
C ILE A 105 -3.86 7.21 -11.57
N ILE A 106 -3.88 5.95 -11.18
CA ILE A 106 -2.79 5.00 -11.44
C ILE A 106 -3.33 3.96 -12.40
N LYS A 107 -2.82 3.94 -13.64
CA LYS A 107 -3.28 3.01 -14.69
C LYS A 107 -2.93 1.56 -14.32
N ILE A 108 -3.49 0.60 -15.05
CA ILE A 108 -3.23 -0.84 -14.84
C ILE A 108 -1.74 -1.12 -15.01
N HIS A 109 -1.14 -1.72 -13.99
CA HIS A 109 0.27 -2.14 -13.91
C HIS A 109 0.37 -3.35 -12.98
N ASN A 110 1.57 -3.92 -12.80
CA ASN A 110 1.77 -5.09 -11.94
C ASN A 110 2.97 -4.97 -10.99
N ASP A 111 3.65 -3.82 -10.92
CA ASP A 111 4.88 -3.57 -10.15
C ASP A 111 6.06 -4.50 -10.47
N TYR A 112 5.90 -5.43 -11.40
CA TYR A 112 6.91 -6.43 -11.72
C TYR A 112 7.95 -5.86 -12.69
N ILE A 113 9.22 -6.00 -12.35
CA ILE A 113 10.36 -5.58 -13.17
C ILE A 113 11.06 -6.83 -13.71
N GLU A 114 11.06 -7.00 -15.03
CA GLU A 114 11.58 -8.20 -15.72
C GLU A 114 13.09 -8.43 -15.54
N GLU A 115 13.87 -7.35 -15.42
CA GLU A 115 15.33 -7.38 -15.39
C GLU A 115 15.91 -7.06 -14.00
N ALA A 116 15.09 -7.11 -12.94
CA ALA A 116 15.59 -6.78 -11.60
C ALA A 116 16.49 -7.90 -11.09
N ASP A 117 17.80 -7.72 -11.33
CA ASP A 117 18.91 -8.42 -10.71
C ASP A 117 18.67 -8.53 -9.19
N PHE A 118 18.32 -9.74 -8.75
CA PHE A 118 18.58 -10.35 -7.44
C PHE A 118 18.09 -9.63 -6.14
N GLU A 119 17.54 -8.42 -6.24
CA GLU A 119 17.13 -7.56 -5.12
C GLU A 119 15.73 -6.94 -5.31
N ALA A 120 14.90 -7.52 -6.17
CA ALA A 120 13.60 -6.96 -6.55
C ALA A 120 12.61 -6.91 -5.37
N GLU A 121 11.86 -5.82 -5.28
CA GLU A 121 10.63 -5.76 -4.50
C GLU A 121 9.73 -6.94 -4.88
N SER A 122 9.23 -7.63 -3.87
CA SER A 122 8.52 -8.92 -4.07
C SER A 122 7.13 -8.92 -3.46
N HIS A 123 6.91 -8.13 -2.41
CA HIS A 123 5.60 -8.01 -1.78
C HIS A 123 5.41 -6.59 -1.29
N ARG A 124 4.16 -6.15 -1.25
CA ARG A 124 3.78 -4.82 -0.80
C ARG A 124 2.64 -4.91 0.18
N LEU A 125 2.69 -4.12 1.25
CA LEU A 125 1.59 -3.90 2.17
C LEU A 125 1.23 -2.42 2.16
N LEU A 126 -0.06 -2.13 1.94
CA LEU A 126 -0.63 -0.80 1.85
C LEU A 126 -1.59 -0.61 3.03
N ILE A 127 -1.49 0.53 3.71
CA ILE A 127 -2.45 0.97 4.72
C ILE A 127 -3.11 2.25 4.23
N GLN A 128 -4.44 2.24 4.16
CA GLN A 128 -5.23 3.39 3.73
C GLN A 128 -5.55 4.30 4.92
N LEU A 129 -5.29 5.59 4.78
CA LEU A 129 -5.46 6.60 5.83
C LEU A 129 -6.27 7.77 5.29
N ASN A 130 -7.59 7.67 5.34
CA ASN A 130 -8.47 8.65 4.68
C ASN A 130 -9.56 9.17 5.62
N HIS A 131 -10.05 10.38 5.37
CA HIS A 131 -11.24 10.90 6.06
C HIS A 131 -12.52 10.43 5.36
N GLY A 132 -13.35 9.66 6.05
CA GLY A 132 -14.75 9.40 5.62
C GLY A 132 -14.94 9.01 4.15
N TRP A 133 -14.04 8.19 3.60
CA TRP A 133 -14.01 7.89 2.16
C TRP A 133 -15.27 7.15 1.71
N SER A 134 -15.84 7.58 0.58
CA SER A 134 -17.06 7.02 0.00
C SER A 134 -16.86 6.63 -1.47
N ALA A 135 -17.88 5.98 -2.04
CA ALA A 135 -17.87 5.58 -3.43
C ALA A 135 -17.74 6.78 -4.40
N ASP A 136 -18.29 7.94 -4.04
CA ASP A 136 -18.30 9.15 -4.87
C ASP A 136 -16.91 9.79 -5.01
N ASN A 137 -15.99 9.48 -4.09
CA ASN A 137 -14.62 9.97 -4.14
C ASN A 137 -13.79 9.28 -5.24
N GLY A 138 -14.20 8.10 -5.70
CA GLY A 138 -13.37 7.23 -6.54
C GLY A 138 -12.17 6.68 -5.77
N GLY A 139 -11.00 6.59 -6.41
CA GLY A 139 -9.78 6.10 -5.76
C GLY A 139 -9.79 4.64 -5.35
N TYR A 140 -10.67 3.83 -5.95
CA TYR A 140 -10.75 2.40 -5.75
C TYR A 140 -9.44 1.74 -6.10
N LEU A 141 -9.00 0.80 -5.25
CA LEU A 141 -8.05 -0.20 -5.67
C LEU A 141 -8.81 -1.24 -6.51
N MET A 142 -8.41 -1.36 -7.77
CA MET A 142 -8.99 -2.31 -8.72
C MET A 142 -8.00 -3.44 -8.97
N ILE A 143 -8.47 -4.68 -8.90
CA ILE A 143 -7.71 -5.91 -9.15
C ILE A 143 -8.25 -6.56 -10.42
N PHE A 144 -7.37 -7.03 -11.30
CA PHE A 144 -7.74 -7.56 -12.60
C PHE A 144 -7.26 -9.01 -12.78
N ASN A 145 -7.97 -9.81 -13.57
CA ASN A 145 -7.48 -11.14 -13.97
C ASN A 145 -6.42 -11.06 -15.08
N SER A 146 -6.30 -9.92 -15.77
CA SER A 146 -5.35 -9.70 -16.86
C SER A 146 -5.07 -8.20 -17.05
N LYS A 147 -4.21 -7.84 -18.01
CA LYS A 147 -3.99 -6.44 -18.41
C LYS A 147 -5.19 -5.77 -19.11
N ASN A 148 -6.29 -6.49 -19.34
CA ASN A 148 -7.49 -5.95 -19.97
C ASN A 148 -8.32 -5.14 -18.96
N PRO A 149 -8.62 -3.84 -19.20
CA PRO A 149 -9.40 -3.02 -18.28
C PRO A 149 -10.85 -3.48 -18.06
N GLN A 150 -11.39 -4.35 -18.92
CA GLN A 150 -12.73 -4.92 -18.75
C GLN A 150 -12.74 -6.18 -17.86
N ASP A 151 -11.57 -6.71 -17.50
CA ASP A 151 -11.41 -7.98 -16.81
C ASP A 151 -11.16 -7.78 -15.30
N ILE A 152 -12.08 -7.03 -14.67
CA ILE A 152 -12.02 -6.67 -13.25
C ILE A 152 -12.40 -7.89 -12.41
N ALA A 153 -11.49 -8.30 -11.52
CA ALA A 153 -11.72 -9.36 -10.55
C ALA A 153 -12.30 -8.84 -9.23
N ASN A 154 -11.84 -7.67 -8.77
CA ASN A 154 -12.28 -7.09 -7.51
C ASN A 154 -12.14 -5.57 -7.48
N ILE A 155 -12.96 -4.89 -6.67
CA ILE A 155 -12.94 -3.45 -6.45
C ILE A 155 -12.99 -3.21 -4.94
N ILE A 156 -11.98 -2.52 -4.41
CA ILE A 156 -11.81 -2.28 -2.98
C ILE A 156 -11.80 -0.77 -2.71
N LEU A 157 -12.70 -0.33 -1.83
CA LEU A 157 -12.74 1.05 -1.35
C LEU A 157 -11.54 1.30 -0.41
N PRO A 158 -10.82 2.45 -0.52
CA PRO A 158 -9.69 2.75 0.35
C PRO A 158 -10.16 3.25 1.73
N GLU A 159 -10.86 2.39 2.47
CA GLU A 159 -11.42 2.70 3.79
C GLU A 159 -10.30 3.06 4.79
N HIS A 160 -10.55 4.03 5.66
CA HIS A 160 -9.61 4.40 6.72
C HIS A 160 -9.23 3.17 7.55
N ARG A 161 -7.93 3.01 7.85
CA ARG A 161 -7.34 1.87 8.59
C ARG A 161 -7.43 0.53 7.88
N SER A 162 -7.85 0.48 6.62
CA SER A 162 -7.81 -0.78 5.86
C SER A 162 -6.39 -1.11 5.42
N MET A 163 -6.15 -2.41 5.23
CA MET A 163 -4.91 -2.94 4.70
C MET A 163 -5.19 -3.73 3.43
N PHE A 164 -4.30 -3.59 2.45
CA PHE A 164 -4.18 -4.48 1.31
C PHE A 164 -2.73 -4.94 1.20
N ALA A 165 -2.49 -6.23 1.00
CA ALA A 165 -1.17 -6.79 0.81
C ALA A 165 -1.18 -7.74 -0.37
N PHE A 166 -0.09 -7.82 -1.13
CA PHE A 166 0.01 -8.74 -2.26
C PHE A 166 1.44 -9.15 -2.57
N GLU A 167 1.56 -10.27 -3.27
CA GLU A 167 2.79 -10.70 -3.93
C GLU A 167 2.90 -10.05 -5.32
N ILE A 168 4.03 -9.40 -5.60
CA ILE A 168 4.35 -8.79 -6.88
C ILE A 168 4.75 -9.90 -7.86
N SER A 169 4.10 -9.93 -9.02
CA SER A 169 4.34 -10.90 -10.09
C SER A 169 3.90 -10.34 -11.44
N LYS A 170 4.20 -11.05 -12.54
CA LYS A 170 3.68 -10.67 -13.87
C LYS A 170 2.15 -10.58 -13.91
N GLU A 171 1.47 -11.34 -13.05
CA GLU A 171 0.01 -11.44 -12.99
C GLU A 171 -0.63 -10.51 -11.95
N SER A 172 0.14 -9.77 -11.14
CA SER A 172 -0.40 -8.90 -10.08
C SER A 172 -0.99 -7.59 -10.61
N HIS A 173 -1.86 -7.68 -11.62
CA HIS A 173 -2.46 -6.55 -12.30
C HIS A 173 -3.43 -5.79 -11.39
N HIS A 174 -3.11 -4.53 -11.14
CA HIS A 174 -3.92 -3.64 -10.32
C HIS A 174 -3.85 -2.19 -10.80
N ALA A 175 -4.78 -1.37 -10.32
CA ALA A 175 -4.87 0.05 -10.63
C ALA A 175 -5.50 0.82 -9.47
N VAL A 176 -5.33 2.14 -9.47
CA VAL A 176 -6.13 3.03 -8.63
C VAL A 176 -7.01 3.86 -9.55
N SER A 177 -8.33 3.71 -9.43
CA SER A 177 -9.29 4.45 -10.25
C SER A 177 -9.13 5.95 -10.01
N LYS A 178 -9.60 6.77 -10.97
CA LYS A 178 -9.58 8.22 -10.86
C LYS A 178 -10.13 8.71 -9.52
N ILE A 179 -9.46 9.68 -8.91
CA ILE A 179 -9.98 10.45 -7.77
C ILE A 179 -10.90 11.54 -8.31
N TYR A 180 -12.15 11.56 -7.87
CA TYR A 180 -13.10 12.61 -8.23
C TYR A 180 -13.14 13.74 -7.21
N SER A 181 -12.90 13.43 -5.94
CA SER A 181 -12.82 14.43 -4.87
C SER A 181 -12.03 13.90 -3.66
N GLY A 182 -11.23 14.77 -3.05
CA GLY A 182 -10.54 14.53 -1.77
C GLY A 182 -9.08 14.14 -1.91
N CYS A 183 -8.42 13.94 -0.77
CA CYS A 183 -7.01 13.55 -0.69
C CYS A 183 -6.90 12.11 -0.21
N ARG A 184 -6.44 11.20 -1.09
CA ARG A 184 -6.23 9.79 -0.76
C ARG A 184 -4.80 9.58 -0.27
N TYR A 185 -4.63 9.21 1.00
CA TYR A 185 -3.32 8.88 1.56
C TYR A 185 -3.14 7.38 1.72
N THR A 186 -1.94 6.90 1.41
CA THR A 186 -1.56 5.51 1.59
C THR A 186 -0.16 5.44 2.17
N LEU A 187 0.02 4.62 3.20
CA LEU A 187 1.33 4.20 3.67
C LEU A 187 1.67 2.85 3.06
N ILE A 188 2.84 2.71 2.47
CA ILE A 188 3.30 1.54 1.75
C ILE A 188 4.55 0.99 2.41
N PHE A 189 4.58 -0.33 2.60
CA PHE A 189 5.72 -1.09 3.07
C PHE A 189 6.14 -2.04 1.96
N ASN A 190 7.34 -1.85 1.42
CA ASN A 190 7.93 -2.68 0.38
C ASN A 190 8.84 -3.74 1.02
N PHE A 191 8.67 -5.00 0.60
CA PHE A 191 9.40 -6.16 1.10
C PHE A 191 10.16 -6.88 -0.01
N TYR A 192 11.32 -7.41 0.34
CA TYR A 192 12.26 -8.05 -0.59
C TYR A 192 12.40 -9.53 -0.23
N ARG A 193 12.43 -10.42 -1.22
CA ARG A 193 12.50 -11.88 -0.99
C ARG A 193 13.94 -12.30 -0.66
N ILE A 194 14.10 -13.28 0.24
CA ILE A 194 15.40 -13.98 0.42
C ILE A 194 15.55 -14.95 -0.74
N ILE A 195 16.73 -14.95 -1.38
CA ILE A 195 17.08 -15.93 -2.43
C ILE A 195 17.27 -17.32 -1.81
#